data_AF-A0A835Z270-F1
#
_entry.id   AF-A0A835Z270-F1
#
_cell.length_a   1.000
_cell.length_b   1.000
_cell.length_c   1.000
_cell.angle_alpha   90.00
_cell.angle_beta   90.00
_cell.angle_gamma   90.00
#
_symmetry.space_group_name_H-M   'P 1'
#
loop_
_entity.id
_entity.type
_entity.pdbx_description
1 polymer ?
#
loop_
_entity_poly.entity_id
_entity_poly.type
_entity_poly.pdbx_seq_one_letter_code
_entity_poly.pdbx_strand_id
1 'polypeptide(L)'
;SPVYKFLNLFGEIMKFKALGEEEVRALYAQSDAPCYYTIVRPGGLTLAPPLGVEQLEINQGDAISGRIARADVAAICVEAIYSDATRDTTFECYGADTGKPLDSVGVSNILKQTAGPGTPAPSSAHRGSTWAQLFQGLEPDHAL
;
A
#
# COMPACT_ATOMS: atom_id res chain seq x y z
N SER A 1 3.05 -1.74 -15.38
CA SER A 1 4.43 -2.03 -14.93
C SER A 1 4.87 -3.44 -15.32
N PRO A 2 6.18 -3.72 -15.55
CA PRO A 2 6.71 -5.07 -15.73
C PRO A 2 6.36 -6.05 -14.59
N VAL A 3 6.19 -5.59 -13.35
CA VAL A 3 5.70 -6.42 -12.22
C VAL A 3 4.28 -6.93 -12.46
N TYR A 4 3.40 -6.06 -12.97
CA TYR A 4 2.04 -6.43 -13.34
C TYR A 4 2.03 -7.54 -14.40
N LYS A 5 2.91 -7.46 -15.39
CA LYS A 5 3.06 -8.50 -16.43
C LYS A 5 3.58 -9.82 -15.85
N PHE A 6 4.56 -9.78 -14.95
CA PHE A 6 5.10 -10.98 -14.30
C PHE A 6 4.08 -11.68 -13.39
N LEU A 7 3.34 -10.93 -12.57
CA LEU A 7 2.33 -11.52 -11.68
C LEU A 7 1.11 -12.04 -12.46
N ASN A 8 0.76 -11.40 -13.57
CA ASN A 8 -0.31 -11.90 -14.45
C ASN A 8 0.10 -13.12 -15.29
N LEU A 9 1.40 -13.43 -15.41
CA LEU A 9 1.88 -14.66 -16.02
C LEU A 9 1.41 -15.91 -15.24
N PHE A 10 1.11 -15.74 -13.95
CA PHE A 10 0.51 -16.75 -13.09
C PHE A 10 -1.01 -16.58 -12.95
N GLY A 11 -1.72 -16.40 -14.06
CA GLY A 11 -3.19 -16.44 -14.08
C GLY A 11 -3.90 -15.13 -13.71
N GLU A 12 -3.42 -13.99 -14.23
CA GLU A 12 -4.09 -12.68 -14.11
C GLU A 12 -4.36 -12.19 -12.66
N ILE A 13 -3.57 -12.63 -11.68
CA ILE A 13 -3.79 -12.33 -10.25
C ILE A 13 -3.94 -10.83 -9.96
N MET A 14 -3.12 -9.98 -10.57
CA MET A 14 -3.17 -8.53 -10.32
C MET A 14 -4.38 -7.87 -10.96
N LYS A 15 -4.85 -8.39 -12.10
CA LYS A 15 -6.11 -7.96 -12.71
C LYS A 15 -7.28 -8.28 -11.78
N PHE A 16 -7.36 -9.49 -11.25
CA PHE A 16 -8.45 -9.86 -10.34
C PHE A 16 -8.40 -9.13 -9.00
N LYS A 17 -7.21 -8.81 -8.49
CA LYS A 17 -7.07 -7.91 -7.32
C LYS A 17 -7.65 -6.53 -7.61
N ALA A 18 -7.26 -5.91 -8.73
CA ALA A 18 -7.77 -4.60 -9.12
C ALA A 18 -9.30 -4.61 -9.34
N LEU A 19 -9.85 -5.66 -9.95
CA LEU A 19 -11.30 -5.82 -10.10
C LEU A 19 -12.01 -5.97 -8.74
N GLY A 20 -11.42 -6.73 -7.81
CA GLY A 20 -11.98 -6.88 -6.47
C GLY A 20 -11.95 -5.58 -5.68
N GLU A 21 -10.89 -4.78 -5.81
CA GLU A 21 -10.82 -3.44 -5.22
C GLU A 21 -11.91 -2.52 -5.79
N GLU A 22 -12.08 -2.50 -7.12
CA GLU A 22 -13.16 -1.72 -7.76
C GLU A 22 -14.54 -2.12 -7.27
N GLU A 23 -14.80 -3.42 -7.15
CA GLU A 23 -16.07 -3.92 -6.63
C GLU A 23 -16.30 -3.50 -5.17
N VAL A 24 -15.26 -3.54 -4.32
CA VAL A 24 -15.36 -3.03 -2.93
C VAL A 24 -15.75 -1.55 -2.93
N ARG A 25 -15.09 -0.71 -3.75
CA ARG A 25 -15.46 0.72 -3.84
C ARG A 25 -16.91 0.89 -4.28
N ALA A 26 -17.33 0.16 -5.32
CA ALA A 26 -18.68 0.24 -5.86
C ALA A 26 -19.76 -0.20 -4.85
N LEU A 27 -19.51 -1.30 -4.11
CA LEU A 27 -20.43 -1.82 -3.09
C LEU A 27 -20.64 -0.82 -1.95
N TYR A 28 -19.56 -0.17 -1.48
CA TYR A 28 -19.64 0.79 -0.39
C TYR A 28 -20.25 2.12 -0.83
N ALA A 29 -19.97 2.59 -2.06
CA ALA A 29 -20.58 3.79 -2.62
C ALA A 29 -22.11 3.68 -2.81
N GLN A 30 -22.62 2.45 -2.95
CA GLN A 30 -24.07 2.17 -3.10
C GLN A 30 -24.76 1.85 -1.77
N SER A 31 -24.03 1.82 -0.65
CA SER A 31 -24.58 1.46 0.65
C SER A 31 -25.33 2.63 1.27
N ASP A 32 -26.58 2.40 1.68
CA ASP A 32 -27.34 3.36 2.49
C ASP A 32 -26.91 3.37 3.98
N ALA A 33 -26.04 2.44 4.38
CA ALA A 33 -25.49 2.38 5.73
C ALA A 33 -24.25 3.26 5.85
N PRO A 34 -23.98 3.87 7.04
CA PRO A 34 -22.76 4.65 7.28
C PRO A 34 -21.56 3.70 7.43
N CYS A 35 -21.10 3.13 6.33
CA CYS A 35 -19.94 2.26 6.24
C CYS A 35 -18.92 2.84 5.27
N TYR A 36 -17.65 2.58 5.56
CA TYR A 36 -16.50 3.01 4.78
C TYR A 36 -15.56 1.83 4.56
N TYR A 37 -14.75 1.89 3.52
CA TYR A 37 -13.70 0.91 3.27
C TYR A 37 -12.33 1.53 3.48
N THR A 38 -11.32 0.66 3.61
CA THR A 38 -9.91 1.03 3.48
C THR A 38 -9.23 -0.09 2.70
N ILE A 39 -8.59 0.24 1.58
CA ILE A 39 -7.86 -0.72 0.76
C ILE A 39 -6.36 -0.55 1.03
N VAL A 40 -5.77 -1.55 1.67
CA VAL A 40 -4.32 -1.58 1.99
C VAL A 40 -3.59 -2.40 0.94
N ARG A 41 -2.65 -1.78 0.21
CA ARG A 41 -1.82 -2.41 -0.82
C ARG A 41 -0.38 -2.61 -0.31
N PRO A 42 -0.09 -3.71 0.40
CA PRO A 42 1.25 -3.92 0.92
C PRO A 42 2.25 -4.18 -0.20
N GLY A 43 3.48 -3.71 0.00
CA GLY A 43 4.64 -4.15 -0.76
C GLY A 43 4.95 -5.64 -0.55
N GLY A 44 6.12 -6.08 -1.01
CA GLY A 44 6.56 -7.47 -0.89
C GLY A 44 6.59 -7.95 0.56
N LEU A 45 5.69 -8.87 0.91
CA LEU A 45 5.57 -9.39 2.28
C LEU A 45 6.85 -10.12 2.73
N THR A 46 7.20 -9.94 4.01
CA THR A 46 8.35 -10.58 4.65
C THR A 46 7.96 -11.24 5.97
N LEU A 47 8.86 -12.11 6.45
CA LEU A 47 8.79 -12.75 7.77
C LEU A 47 9.70 -12.08 8.80
N ALA A 48 10.24 -10.88 8.50
CA ALA A 48 11.05 -10.13 9.44
C ALA A 48 10.21 -9.67 10.66
N PRO A 49 10.85 -9.33 11.79
CA PRO A 49 10.19 -8.62 12.88
C PRO A 49 9.54 -7.31 12.39
N PRO A 50 8.47 -6.83 13.07
CA PRO A 50 7.86 -5.55 12.73
C PRO A 50 8.85 -4.40 12.91
N LEU A 51 8.79 -3.41 12.01
CA LEU A 51 9.60 -2.20 12.09
C LEU A 51 8.97 -1.15 13.03
N GLY A 52 7.65 -1.19 13.20
CA GLY A 52 6.90 -0.16 13.93
C GLY A 52 6.67 1.10 13.09
N VAL A 53 5.66 1.90 13.48
CA VAL A 53 5.12 3.03 12.70
C VAL A 53 6.16 4.04 12.22
N GLU A 54 7.19 4.32 13.04
CA GLU A 54 8.27 5.28 12.74
C GLU A 54 9.08 4.93 11.50
N GLN A 55 9.09 3.66 11.11
CA GLN A 55 9.87 3.13 9.99
C GLN A 55 8.99 2.69 8.81
N LEU A 56 7.70 3.03 8.84
CA LEU A 56 6.77 2.76 7.76
C LEU A 56 6.57 4.02 6.91
N GLU A 57 6.29 3.80 5.64
CA GLU A 57 5.85 4.82 4.70
C GLU A 57 4.60 4.31 3.99
N ILE A 58 3.64 5.21 3.76
CA ILE A 58 2.50 4.96 2.90
C ILE A 58 2.50 5.94 1.73
N ASN A 59 1.86 5.55 0.63
CA ASN A 59 1.80 6.35 -0.59
C ASN A 59 0.45 6.14 -1.29
N GLN A 60 0.15 6.98 -2.27
CA GLN A 60 -0.99 6.80 -3.18
C GLN A 60 -0.53 6.99 -4.64
N GLY A 61 -1.12 6.22 -5.55
CA GLY A 61 -0.95 6.40 -6.99
C GLY A 61 -0.02 5.38 -7.66
N ASP A 62 0.24 4.23 -7.06
CA ASP A 62 0.98 3.12 -7.69
C ASP A 62 2.36 3.57 -8.24
N ALA A 63 3.07 4.43 -7.50
CA ALA A 63 4.38 4.95 -7.91
C ALA A 63 5.55 4.19 -7.28
N ILE A 64 5.45 3.79 -6.02
CA ILE A 64 6.52 3.16 -5.24
C ILE A 64 6.06 1.81 -4.71
N SER A 65 6.98 0.84 -4.66
CA SER A 65 6.78 -0.40 -3.92
C SER A 65 8.05 -0.76 -3.16
N GLY A 66 7.87 -1.28 -1.95
CA GLY A 66 8.95 -1.76 -1.10
C GLY A 66 8.67 -3.15 -0.57
N ARG A 67 9.19 -3.45 0.61
CA ARG A 67 8.94 -4.67 1.38
C ARG A 67 8.40 -4.31 2.75
N ILE A 68 7.58 -5.18 3.32
CA ILE A 68 6.96 -4.95 4.63
C ILE A 68 6.83 -6.25 5.42
N ALA A 69 6.99 -6.20 6.73
CA ALA A 69 6.70 -7.34 7.59
C ALA A 69 5.20 -7.59 7.64
N ARG A 70 4.78 -8.86 7.64
CA ARG A 70 3.35 -9.21 7.79
C ARG A 70 2.74 -8.64 9.08
N ALA A 71 3.53 -8.54 10.14
CA ALA A 71 3.11 -7.95 11.40
C ALA A 71 2.80 -6.44 11.28
N ASP A 72 3.59 -5.68 10.51
CA ASP A 72 3.32 -4.26 10.27
C ASP A 72 2.06 -4.06 9.41
N VAL A 73 1.83 -4.92 8.40
CA VAL A 73 0.57 -4.90 7.62
C VAL A 73 -0.63 -5.13 8.52
N ALA A 74 -0.55 -6.11 9.43
CA ALA A 74 -1.62 -6.37 10.38
C ALA A 74 -1.88 -5.17 11.31
N ALA A 75 -0.82 -4.52 11.79
CA ALA A 75 -0.94 -3.32 12.61
C ALA A 75 -1.61 -2.17 11.84
N ILE A 76 -1.20 -1.92 10.58
CA ILE A 76 -1.86 -0.92 9.71
C ILE A 76 -3.35 -1.20 9.58
N CYS A 77 -3.75 -2.45 9.31
CA CYS A 77 -5.17 -2.80 9.17
C CYS A 77 -5.98 -2.57 10.45
N VAL A 78 -5.41 -2.88 11.62
CA VAL A 78 -6.08 -2.66 12.91
C VAL A 78 -6.25 -1.17 13.18
N GLU A 79 -5.21 -0.38 12.96
CA GLU A 79 -5.22 1.05 13.27
C GLU A 79 -6.07 1.86 12.29
N ALA A 80 -6.17 1.42 11.04
CA ALA A 80 -7.06 2.02 10.03
C ALA A 80 -8.53 1.97 10.46
N ILE A 81 -8.99 0.89 11.11
CA ILE A 81 -10.40 0.76 11.58
C ILE A 81 -10.80 1.95 12.47
N TYR A 82 -9.87 2.46 13.26
CA TYR A 82 -10.08 3.54 14.23
C TYR A 82 -9.73 4.93 13.70
N SER A 83 -9.32 5.05 12.43
CA SER A 83 -8.84 6.31 11.86
C SER A 83 -9.76 6.83 10.76
N ASP A 84 -10.40 7.97 11.03
CA ASP A 84 -11.23 8.67 10.06
C ASP A 84 -10.44 9.13 8.82
N ALA A 85 -9.12 9.33 8.95
CA ALA A 85 -8.25 9.68 7.84
C ALA A 85 -8.07 8.56 6.81
N THR A 86 -8.48 7.32 7.13
CA THR A 86 -8.35 6.16 6.25
C THR A 86 -9.67 5.75 5.60
N ARG A 87 -10.76 6.50 5.84
CA ARG A 87 -12.07 6.20 5.27
C ARG A 87 -12.08 6.46 3.77
N ASP A 88 -12.54 5.46 3.03
CA ASP A 88 -12.71 5.48 1.58
C ASP A 88 -11.40 5.76 0.84
N THR A 89 -10.28 5.32 1.41
CA THR A 89 -8.94 5.49 0.83
C THR A 89 -8.36 4.17 0.35
N THR A 90 -7.55 4.28 -0.69
CA THR A 90 -6.60 3.26 -1.11
C THR A 90 -5.19 3.78 -0.97
N PHE A 91 -4.31 3.01 -0.32
CA PHE A 91 -2.90 3.37 -0.21
C PHE A 91 -1.96 2.17 -0.28
N GLU A 92 -0.75 2.42 -0.78
CA GLU A 92 0.37 1.48 -0.72
C GLU A 92 1.10 1.61 0.61
N CYS A 93 1.63 0.50 1.16
CA CYS A 93 2.42 0.54 2.40
C CYS A 93 3.69 -0.32 2.33
N TYR A 94 4.78 0.21 2.87
CA TYR A 94 6.08 -0.46 2.87
C TYR A 94 7.01 0.08 3.97
N GLY A 95 8.08 -0.67 4.29
CA GLY A 95 9.15 -0.16 5.13
C GLY A 95 9.88 0.97 4.40
N ALA A 96 10.05 2.09 5.07
CA ALA A 96 10.45 3.37 4.49
C ALA A 96 11.78 3.31 3.71
N ASP A 97 12.74 2.50 4.18
CA ASP A 97 14.06 2.32 3.55
C ASP A 97 14.07 1.31 2.40
N THR A 98 12.92 0.70 2.10
CA THR A 98 12.80 -0.34 1.06
C THR A 98 12.11 0.15 -0.21
N GLY A 99 11.54 1.36 -0.18
CA GLY A 99 10.79 1.94 -1.28
C GLY A 99 11.64 2.09 -2.54
N LYS A 100 11.09 1.62 -3.66
CA LYS A 100 11.66 1.80 -5.00
C LYS A 100 10.58 2.14 -6.02
N PRO A 101 10.89 2.95 -7.04
CA PRO A 101 9.99 3.19 -8.15
C PRO A 101 9.45 1.89 -8.77
N LEU A 102 8.15 1.84 -9.03
CA LEU A 102 7.44 0.64 -9.49
C LEU A 102 7.88 0.17 -10.90
N ASP A 103 8.54 1.03 -11.67
CA ASP A 103 9.18 0.71 -12.94
C ASP A 103 10.50 -0.07 -12.74
N SER A 104 11.25 0.22 -11.68
CA SER A 104 12.55 -0.38 -11.35
C SER A 104 12.45 -1.76 -10.70
N VAL A 105 11.40 -2.02 -9.92
CA VAL A 105 11.20 -3.29 -9.19
C VAL A 105 10.94 -4.49 -10.11
N GLY A 106 10.48 -4.26 -11.34
CA GLY A 106 10.25 -5.29 -12.35
C GLY A 106 11.53 -6.08 -12.71
N VAL A 107 12.67 -5.43 -12.58
CA VAL A 107 13.99 -6.01 -12.86
C VAL A 107 14.56 -6.72 -11.62
N SER A 108 14.40 -6.14 -10.42
CA SER A 108 14.95 -6.71 -9.18
C SER A 108 14.25 -8.00 -8.72
N ASN A 109 12.94 -8.16 -8.97
CA ASN A 109 12.21 -9.38 -8.62
C ASN A 109 12.60 -10.59 -9.50
N ILE A 110 13.03 -10.35 -10.74
CA ILE A 110 13.55 -11.39 -11.65
C ILE A 110 14.97 -11.83 -11.24
N LEU A 111 15.76 -10.91 -10.68
CA LEU A 111 17.20 -11.11 -10.44
C LEU A 111 17.58 -11.48 -9.00
N LYS A 112 16.62 -11.68 -8.07
CA LYS A 112 16.88 -12.02 -6.64
C LYS A 112 17.97 -11.13 -6.00
N GLN A 113 17.97 -9.83 -6.28
CA GLN A 113 19.02 -8.93 -5.75
C GLN A 113 18.48 -8.09 -4.59
N THR A 114 19.14 -8.15 -3.44
CA THR A 114 18.90 -7.27 -2.29
C THR A 114 19.84 -6.06 -2.30
N ALA A 115 19.24 -4.91 -1.95
CA ALA A 115 19.83 -3.71 -1.34
C ALA A 115 20.50 -2.63 -2.21
N GLY A 116 20.30 -1.39 -1.73
CA GLY A 116 20.79 -0.08 -2.19
C GLY A 116 19.85 1.01 -1.67
N PRO A 117 20.33 2.19 -1.18
CA PRO A 117 19.49 3.21 -0.54
C PRO A 117 18.41 3.72 -1.50
N GLY A 118 17.18 3.85 -0.99
CA GLY A 118 15.99 4.21 -1.75
C GLY A 118 16.06 5.60 -2.38
N THR A 119 15.42 5.74 -3.54
CA THR A 119 15.16 7.03 -4.20
C THR A 119 14.18 7.83 -3.35
N PRO A 120 14.30 9.18 -3.24
CA PRO A 120 13.35 9.99 -2.48
C PRO A 120 11.93 9.73 -2.94
N ALA A 121 11.03 9.64 -1.97
CA ALA A 121 9.63 9.27 -2.18
C ALA A 121 8.89 10.38 -2.96
N PRO A 122 7.90 10.02 -3.80
CA PRO A 122 7.05 10.98 -4.51
C PRO A 122 6.29 11.89 -3.53
N SER A 123 5.71 12.98 -4.04
CA SER A 123 5.00 14.01 -3.26
C SER A 123 3.82 13.52 -2.41
N SER A 124 3.32 12.32 -2.67
CA SER A 124 2.22 11.65 -1.96
C SER A 124 2.70 10.65 -0.89
N ALA A 125 3.99 10.68 -0.52
CA ALA A 125 4.53 9.80 0.51
C ALA A 125 4.32 10.38 1.91
N HIS A 126 3.74 9.58 2.80
CA HIS A 126 3.46 9.95 4.18
C HIS A 126 4.30 9.11 5.15
N ARG A 127 4.84 9.78 6.17
CA ARG A 127 5.60 9.19 7.28
C ARG A 127 5.16 9.85 8.58
N GLY A 128 5.36 9.17 9.70
CA GLY A 128 5.08 9.73 11.02
C GLY A 128 5.61 8.86 12.14
N SER A 129 5.66 9.40 13.36
CA SER A 129 5.99 8.63 14.56
C SER A 129 4.77 8.06 15.28
N THR A 130 3.57 8.34 14.77
CA THR A 130 2.30 7.83 15.26
C THR A 130 1.41 7.42 14.07
N TRP A 131 0.43 6.55 14.31
CA TRP A 131 -0.52 6.13 13.26
C TRP A 131 -1.32 7.30 12.69
N ALA A 132 -1.72 8.26 13.55
CA ALA A 132 -2.43 9.45 13.12
C ALA A 132 -1.61 10.30 12.13
N GLN A 133 -0.30 10.44 12.38
CA GLN A 133 0.60 11.14 11.46
C GLN A 133 0.87 10.33 10.19
N LEU A 134 1.01 9.01 10.30
CA LEU A 134 1.22 8.16 9.12
C LEU A 134 0.04 8.26 8.14
N PHE A 135 -1.19 8.25 8.64
CA PHE A 135 -2.41 8.36 7.81
C PHE A 135 -2.77 9.79 7.42
N GLN A 136 -2.09 10.80 7.96
CA GLN A 136 -2.46 12.19 7.74
C GLN A 136 -2.26 12.59 6.28
N GLY A 137 -3.32 13.09 5.65
CA GLY A 137 -3.27 13.61 4.29
C GLY A 137 -3.55 12.59 3.19
N LEU A 138 -3.96 11.36 3.56
CA LEU A 138 -4.56 10.45 2.59
C LEU A 138 -5.79 11.09 1.95
N GLU A 139 -5.85 11.01 0.63
CA GLU A 139 -6.98 11.47 -0.15
C GLU A 139 -7.98 10.31 -0.36
N PRO A 140 -9.28 10.55 -0.16
CA PRO A 140 -10.31 9.58 -0.51
C PRO A 140 -10.30 9.25 -2.00
N ASP A 141 -10.64 8.01 -2.35
CA ASP A 141 -10.68 7.52 -3.73
C ASP A 141 -11.77 8.22 -4.58
N HIS A 142 -12.73 8.87 -3.92
CA HIS A 142 -13.77 9.68 -4.53
C HIS A 142 -14.07 10.91 -3.66
N ALA A 143 -14.51 12.00 -4.29
CA ALA A 143 -14.97 13.16 -3.54
C ALA A 143 -16.21 12.81 -2.71
N LEU A 144 -16.19 13.14 -1.42
CA LEU A 144 -17.34 13.02 -0.49
C LEU A 144 -18.50 13.93 -0.88
#